data_AF-B4IS60-F1
#
_entry.id   AF-B4IS60-F1
#
_cell.length_a   1.000
_cell.length_b   1.000
_cell.length_c   1.000
_cell.angle_alpha   90.00
_cell.angle_beta   90.00
_cell.angle_gamma   90.00
#
_symmetry.space_group_name_H-M   'P 1'
#
loop_
_entity.id
_entity.type
_entity.pdbx_description
1 polymer ?
#
loop_
_entity_poly.entity_id
_entity_poly.type
_entity_poly.pdbx_seq_one_letter_code
_entity_poly.pdbx_strand_id
1 'polypeptide(L)'
;MLIIKLDDIEIIDPELHRSLTWMLESNISGIIESTFSVENNSFGALVVHELKPGGAAIPVTEENKREYVKLYVNYRFMRGIEQQFLALQKGFCELIPNHLLRPFDERELELVIGGISSIDVNDWRIQYGD
;
A
#
# COMPACT_ATOMS: atom_id res chain seq x y z
N MET A 1 6.80 -1.14 9.61
CA MET A 1 5.54 -1.12 8.84
C MET A 1 5.89 -0.51 7.51
N LEU A 2 5.74 -1.26 6.41
CA LEU A 2 6.07 -0.78 5.08
C LEU A 2 5.32 0.53 4.83
N ILE A 3 6.03 1.60 4.52
CA ILE A 3 5.41 2.88 4.17
C ILE A 3 5.02 2.74 2.70
N ILE A 4 3.79 2.29 2.48
CA ILE A 4 3.23 2.22 1.13
C ILE A 4 2.97 3.64 0.66
N LYS A 5 3.52 3.97 -0.50
CA LYS A 5 3.41 5.29 -1.12
C LYS A 5 2.22 5.31 -2.07
N LEU A 6 1.76 6.52 -2.36
CA LEU A 6 0.68 6.74 -3.33
C LEU A 6 1.06 6.19 -4.71
N ASP A 7 2.32 6.33 -5.11
CA ASP A 7 2.86 5.81 -6.37
C ASP A 7 2.74 4.28 -6.48
N ASP A 8 2.80 3.55 -5.36
CA ASP A 8 2.65 2.09 -5.39
C ASP A 8 1.21 1.67 -5.79
N ILE A 9 0.21 2.54 -5.55
CA ILE A 9 -1.17 2.31 -6.01
C ILE A 9 -1.30 2.45 -7.52
N GLU A 10 -0.48 3.27 -8.19
CA GLU A 10 -0.62 3.51 -9.63
C GLU A 10 -0.58 2.21 -10.44
N ILE A 11 0.26 1.27 -10.02
CA ILE A 11 0.43 -0.03 -10.67
C ILE A 11 -0.77 -0.96 -10.40
N ILE A 12 -1.42 -0.82 -9.25
CA ILE A 12 -2.51 -1.71 -8.79
C ILE A 12 -3.88 -1.19 -9.25
N ASP A 13 -4.09 0.12 -9.12
CA ASP A 13 -5.35 0.81 -9.36
C ASP A 13 -5.09 2.26 -9.82
N PRO A 14 -4.88 2.48 -11.12
CA PRO A 14 -4.60 3.80 -11.69
C PRO A 14 -5.74 4.81 -11.47
N GLU A 15 -6.98 4.35 -11.40
CA GLU A 15 -8.15 5.21 -11.18
C GLU A 15 -8.17 5.73 -9.75
N LEU A 16 -7.99 4.83 -8.77
CA LEU A 16 -7.87 5.22 -7.37
C LEU A 16 -6.67 6.15 -7.15
N HIS A 17 -5.53 5.86 -7.77
CA HIS A 17 -4.36 6.74 -7.74
C HIS A 17 -4.73 8.16 -8.16
N ARG A 18 -5.39 8.33 -9.32
CA ARG A 18 -5.83 9.64 -9.81
C ARG A 18 -6.78 10.33 -8.84
N SER A 19 -7.75 9.62 -8.27
CA SER A 19 -8.71 10.20 -7.32
C SER A 19 -8.03 10.68 -6.03
N LEU A 20 -7.11 9.89 -5.48
CA LEU A 20 -6.37 10.24 -4.26
C LEU A 20 -5.38 11.39 -4.50
N THR A 21 -4.70 11.40 -5.66
CA THR A 21 -3.82 12.52 -6.06
C THR A 21 -4.63 13.81 -6.21
N TRP A 22 -5.77 13.75 -6.89
CA TRP A 22 -6.67 14.90 -7.02
C TRP A 22 -7.13 15.43 -5.66
N MET A 23 -7.46 14.53 -4.72
CA MET A 23 -7.85 14.89 -3.35
C MET A 23 -6.73 15.61 -2.59
N LEU A 24 -5.47 15.21 -2.80
CA LEU A 24 -4.33 15.86 -2.18
C LEU A 24 -4.04 17.25 -2.75
N GLU A 25 -4.17 17.40 -4.06
CA GLU A 25 -3.83 18.63 -4.79
C GLU A 25 -4.95 19.68 -4.78
N SER A 26 -6.20 19.24 -4.74
CA SER A 26 -7.39 20.10 -4.78
C SER A 26 -7.90 20.44 -3.38
N ASN A 27 -8.63 21.56 -3.27
CA ASN A 27 -9.39 21.87 -2.06
C ASN A 27 -10.69 21.06 -2.07
N ILE A 28 -10.86 20.19 -1.08
CA ILE A 28 -12.00 19.27 -0.96
C ILE A 28 -13.14 19.82 -0.10
N SER A 29 -12.94 20.98 0.54
CA SER A 29 -13.91 21.58 1.46
C SER A 29 -15.24 21.85 0.76
N GLY A 30 -16.29 21.11 1.15
CA GLY A 30 -17.63 21.23 0.57
C GLY A 30 -17.79 20.61 -0.82
N ILE A 31 -16.77 19.93 -1.34
CA ILE A 31 -16.81 19.20 -2.61
C ILE A 31 -16.94 17.69 -2.36
N ILE A 32 -16.21 17.19 -1.36
CA ILE A 32 -16.23 15.78 -0.96
C ILE A 32 -16.76 15.69 0.46
N GLU A 33 -17.89 15.01 0.63
CA GLU A 33 -18.39 14.58 1.93
C GLU A 33 -17.98 13.12 2.18
N SER A 34 -16.72 12.93 2.56
CA SER A 34 -16.20 11.63 2.99
C SER A 34 -15.90 11.62 4.48
N THR A 35 -15.99 10.43 5.08
CA THR A 35 -15.55 10.16 6.45
C THR A 35 -14.33 9.24 6.40
N PHE A 36 -13.70 8.95 7.54
CA PHE A 36 -12.61 7.96 7.63
C PHE A 36 -13.14 6.52 7.55
N SER A 37 -13.99 6.25 6.57
CA SER A 37 -14.54 4.93 6.27
C SER A 37 -14.60 4.71 4.76
N VAL A 38 -14.52 3.45 4.34
CA VAL A 38 -14.51 3.05 2.93
C VAL A 38 -15.57 1.99 2.71
N GLU A 39 -16.44 2.23 1.74
CA GLU A 39 -17.40 1.22 1.28
C GLU A 39 -16.72 0.29 0.29
N ASN A 40 -16.86 -1.02 0.51
CA ASN A 40 -16.33 -2.04 -0.36
C ASN A 40 -17.42 -3.05 -0.72
N ASN A 41 -17.64 -3.26 -2.01
CA ASN A 41 -18.56 -4.29 -2.48
C ASN A 41 -17.83 -5.63 -2.56
N SER A 42 -18.08 -6.50 -1.58
CA SER A 42 -17.51 -7.84 -1.51
C SER A 42 -18.62 -8.87 -1.76
N PHE A 43 -18.54 -9.55 -2.90
CA PHE A 43 -19.50 -10.62 -3.30
C PHE A 43 -20.97 -10.18 -3.28
N GLY A 44 -21.25 -8.92 -3.61
CA GLY A 44 -22.60 -8.35 -3.62
C GLY A 44 -23.06 -7.78 -2.26
N ALA A 45 -22.25 -7.91 -1.21
CA ALA A 45 -22.49 -7.24 0.07
C ALA A 45 -21.64 -5.97 0.17
N LEU A 46 -22.31 -4.84 0.44
CA LEU A 46 -21.63 -3.59 0.75
C LEU A 46 -21.13 -3.67 2.20
N VAL A 47 -19.80 -3.69 2.37
CA VAL A 47 -19.14 -3.70 3.67
C VAL A 47 -18.46 -2.36 3.87
N VAL A 48 -18.79 -1.68 4.98
CA VAL A 48 -18.14 -0.44 5.38
C VAL A 48 -16.96 -0.78 6.29
N HIS A 49 -15.77 -0.32 5.93
CA HIS A 49 -14.57 -0.49 6.72
C HIS A 49 -14.11 0.87 7.27
N GLU A 50 -13.99 1.01 8.59
CA GLU A 50 -13.41 2.22 9.20
C GLU A 50 -11.88 2.21 9.07
N LEU A 51 -11.30 3.26 8.49
CA LEU A 51 -9.85 3.38 8.31
C LEU A 51 -9.10 3.63 9.63
N LYS A 52 -9.81 4.13 10.64
CA LYS A 52 -9.34 4.29 12.02
C LYS A 52 -10.50 4.11 13.00
N PRO A 53 -10.24 3.84 14.30
CA PRO A 53 -11.31 3.66 15.28
C PRO A 53 -12.28 4.84 15.32
N GLY A 54 -13.58 4.58 15.10
CA GLY A 54 -14.62 5.61 15.07
C GLY A 54 -14.58 6.47 13.80
N GLY A 55 -13.90 6.00 12.76
CA GLY A 55 -13.65 6.75 11.53
C GLY A 55 -14.93 7.15 10.79
N ALA A 56 -16.02 6.40 10.93
CA ALA A 56 -17.30 6.76 10.30
C ALA A 56 -17.89 8.08 10.83
N ALA A 57 -17.53 8.50 12.05
CA ALA A 57 -17.96 9.76 12.64
C ALA A 57 -16.99 10.92 12.37
N ILE A 58 -15.84 10.66 11.75
CA ILE A 58 -14.78 11.65 11.55
C ILE A 58 -14.81 12.09 10.09
N PRO A 59 -15.19 13.35 9.79
CA PRO A 59 -15.17 13.86 8.43
C PRO A 59 -13.74 14.09 7.93
N VAL A 60 -13.54 13.90 6.64
CA VAL A 60 -12.30 14.26 5.96
C VAL A 60 -12.31 15.77 5.69
N THR A 61 -11.26 16.47 6.13
CA THR A 61 -11.07 17.91 6.01
C THR A 61 -9.73 18.18 5.32
N GLU A 62 -9.50 19.43 4.90
CA GLU A 62 -8.21 19.84 4.32
C GLU A 62 -7.01 19.54 5.23
N GLU A 63 -7.20 19.62 6.55
CA GLU A 63 -6.15 19.40 7.54
C GLU A 63 -5.80 17.92 7.69
N ASN A 64 -6.78 17.02 7.50
CA ASN A 64 -6.64 15.59 7.76
C ASN A 64 -6.64 14.71 6.49
N LYS A 65 -6.87 15.29 5.30
CA LYS A 65 -6.93 14.53 4.03
C LYS A 65 -5.66 13.73 3.73
N ARG A 66 -4.49 14.22 4.16
CA ARG A 66 -3.21 13.48 4.03
C ARG A 66 -3.20 12.20 4.86
N GLU A 67 -3.76 12.25 6.06
CA GLU A 67 -3.93 11.08 6.93
C GLU A 67 -4.92 10.10 6.29
N TYR A 68 -6.05 10.60 5.80
CA TYR A 68 -7.05 9.78 5.11
C TYR A 68 -6.45 9.02 3.93
N VAL A 69 -5.74 9.72 3.04
CA VAL A 69 -5.09 9.10 1.87
C VAL A 69 -4.10 8.03 2.31
N LYS A 70 -3.26 8.31 3.31
CA LYS A 70 -2.30 7.33 3.84
C LYS A 70 -2.98 6.06 4.38
N LEU A 71 -4.07 6.21 5.12
CA LEU A 71 -4.82 5.07 5.66
C LEU A 71 -5.54 4.30 4.55
N TYR A 72 -6.12 5.00 3.56
CA TYR A 72 -6.79 4.39 2.42
C TYR A 72 -5.82 3.54 1.60
N VAL A 73 -4.63 4.08 1.30
CA VAL A 73 -3.57 3.37 0.56
C VAL A 73 -3.19 2.07 1.30
N ASN A 74 -2.92 2.14 2.60
CA ASN A 74 -2.61 0.95 3.39
C ASN A 74 -3.75 -0.08 3.38
N TYR A 75 -4.99 0.37 3.59
CA TYR A 75 -6.16 -0.51 3.53
C TYR A 75 -6.26 -1.20 2.17
N ARG A 76 -6.13 -0.46 1.06
CA ARG A 76 -6.26 -1.02 -0.29
C ARG A 76 -5.23 -2.12 -0.57
N PHE A 77 -4.01 -1.95 -0.10
CA PHE A 77 -2.93 -2.93 -0.24
C PHE A 77 -3.13 -4.18 0.61
N MET A 78 -3.59 -4.02 1.85
CA MET A 78 -3.76 -5.16 2.76
C MET A 78 -5.08 -5.91 2.51
N ARG A 79 -6.06 -5.27 1.86
CA ARG A 79 -7.39 -5.83 1.66
C ARG A 79 -7.34 -7.18 0.93
N GLY A 80 -7.92 -8.19 1.56
CA GLY A 80 -8.04 -9.56 1.00
C GLY A 80 -6.82 -10.45 1.24
N ILE A 81 -5.70 -9.87 1.68
CA ILE A 81 -4.47 -10.61 1.99
C ILE A 81 -3.95 -10.38 3.41
N GLU A 82 -4.63 -9.57 4.22
CA GLU A 82 -4.16 -9.16 5.55
C GLU A 82 -3.81 -10.37 6.44
N GLN A 83 -4.68 -11.37 6.51
CA GLN A 83 -4.43 -12.56 7.32
C GLN A 83 -3.22 -13.35 6.82
N GLN A 84 -3.09 -13.50 5.51
CA GLN A 84 -2.00 -14.23 4.85
C GLN A 84 -0.68 -13.48 5.02
N PHE A 85 -0.70 -12.15 4.86
CA PHE A 85 0.45 -11.28 5.03
C PHE A 85 0.93 -11.27 6.49
N LEU A 86 0.02 -11.14 7.46
CA LEU A 86 0.35 -11.20 8.89
C LEU A 86 0.88 -12.57 9.30
N ALA A 87 0.31 -13.66 8.78
CA ALA A 87 0.81 -15.01 9.04
C ALA A 87 2.22 -15.21 8.46
N LEU A 88 2.47 -14.75 7.24
CA LEU A 88 3.79 -14.79 6.60
C LEU A 88 4.81 -13.95 7.38
N GLN A 89 4.44 -12.72 7.73
CA GLN A 89 5.28 -11.82 8.53
C GLN A 89 5.63 -12.46 9.87
N LYS A 90 4.64 -13.06 10.56
CA LYS A 90 4.86 -13.75 11.82
C LYS A 90 5.85 -14.89 11.67
N GLY A 91 5.64 -15.79 10.70
CA GLY A 91 6.56 -16.91 10.46
C GLY A 91 7.97 -16.44 10.10
N PHE A 92 8.10 -15.36 9.32
CA PHE A 92 9.39 -14.77 8.98
C PHE A 92 10.09 -14.17 10.22
N CYS A 93 9.38 -13.40 11.04
CA CYS A 93 9.92 -12.78 12.25
C CYS A 93 10.24 -13.79 13.37
N GLU A 94 9.60 -14.96 13.38
CA GLU A 94 9.93 -16.07 14.29
C GLU A 94 11.31 -16.68 13.97
N LEU A 95 11.67 -16.74 12.69
CA LEU A 95 12.97 -17.25 12.23
C LEU A 95 14.06 -16.18 12.25
N ILE A 96 13.73 -14.96 11.82
CA ILE A 96 14.66 -13.84 11.69
C ILE A 96 14.21 -12.70 12.62
N PRO A 97 14.92 -12.45 13.72
CA PRO A 97 14.60 -11.36 14.63
C PRO A 97 14.59 -9.99 13.93
N ASN A 98 13.54 -9.21 14.16
CA ASN A 98 13.36 -7.88 13.55
C ASN A 98 14.53 -6.91 13.72
N HIS A 99 15.34 -7.05 14.78
CA HIS A 99 16.50 -6.16 14.98
C HIS A 99 17.61 -6.40 13.96
N LEU A 100 17.70 -7.59 13.37
CA LEU A 100 18.66 -7.91 12.30
C LEU A 100 18.26 -7.31 10.95
N LEU A 101 16.96 -7.02 10.78
CA LEU A 101 16.40 -6.45 9.55
C LEU A 101 16.48 -4.91 9.53
N ARG A 102 16.67 -4.26 10.68
CA ARG A 102 16.73 -2.79 10.79
C ARG A 102 17.75 -2.09 9.89
N PRO A 103 18.94 -2.66 9.62
CA PRO A 103 19.92 -2.01 8.76
C PRO A 103 19.56 -2.04 7.27
N PHE A 104 18.67 -2.94 6.85
CA PHE A 104 18.34 -3.17 5.45
C PHE A 104 17.17 -2.30 4.99
N ASP A 105 17.28 -1.71 3.80
CA ASP A 105 16.14 -1.12 3.09
C ASP A 105 15.32 -2.17 2.31
N GLU A 106 14.22 -1.76 1.66
CA GLU A 106 13.35 -2.69 0.92
C GLU A 106 14.07 -3.43 -0.22
N ARG A 107 15.06 -2.80 -0.87
CA ARG A 107 15.80 -3.36 -2.02
C ARG A 107 16.88 -4.31 -1.54
N GLU A 108 17.58 -3.97 -0.47
CA GLU A 108 18.60 -4.83 0.11
C GLU A 108 17.96 -6.09 0.71
N LEU A 109 16.78 -5.98 1.33
CA LEU A 109 16.04 -7.13 1.83
C LEU A 109 15.59 -8.06 0.68
N GLU A 110 15.14 -7.49 -0.44
CA GLU A 110 14.83 -8.24 -1.66
C GLU A 110 16.05 -9.02 -2.16
N LEU A 111 17.23 -8.38 -2.22
CA LEU A 111 18.48 -9.05 -2.62
C LEU A 111 18.91 -10.16 -1.66
N VAL A 112 18.73 -9.97 -0.35
CA VAL A 112 19.07 -10.98 0.66
C VAL A 112 18.17 -12.21 0.54
N ILE A 113 16.88 -12.02 0.25
CA ILE A 113 15.90 -13.11 0.13
C ILE A 113 15.97 -13.79 -1.25
N GLY A 114 16.03 -13.00 -2.32
CA GLY A 114 16.04 -13.46 -3.72
C GLY A 114 17.41 -13.93 -4.23
N GLY A 115 18.48 -13.57 -3.51
CA GLY A 115 19.85 -13.79 -3.94
C GLY A 115 20.28 -12.78 -5.02
N ILE A 116 21.60 -12.68 -5.23
CA ILE A 116 22.15 -11.89 -6.34
C ILE A 116 22.14 -12.79 -7.57
N SER A 117 21.16 -12.61 -8.46
CA SER A 117 21.24 -13.13 -9.81
C SER A 117 22.35 -12.38 -10.55
N SER A 118 23.45 -13.06 -10.87
CA SER A 118 24.46 -12.50 -11.76
C SER A 118 23.82 -12.35 -13.14
N ILE A 119 23.47 -11.11 -13.47
CA ILE A 119 23.00 -10.75 -14.80
C ILE A 119 24.15 -11.01 -15.78
N ASP A 120 23.96 -11.97 -16.68
CA ASP A 120 24.86 -12.12 -17.83
C ASP A 120 24.46 -11.10 -18.90
N VAL A 121 25.27 -10.05 -19.01
CA VAL A 121 25.06 -8.96 -19.97
C VAL A 121 25.13 -9.47 -21.42
N ASN A 122 25.83 -10.57 -21.69
CA ASN A 122 25.88 -11.17 -23.02
C ASN A 122 24.58 -11.89 -23.37
N ASP A 123 23.99 -12.63 -22.42
CA ASP A 123 22.70 -13.31 -22.59
C ASP A 123 21.57 -12.29 -22.82
N TRP A 124 21.57 -11.19 -22.05
CA TRP A 124 20.63 -10.09 -22.24
C TRP A 124 20.77 -9.37 -23.59
N ARG A 125 21.99 -9.20 -24.11
CA ARG A 125 22.20 -8.62 -25.44
C ARG A 125 21.72 -9.54 -26.57
N ILE A 126 21.82 -10.84 -26.40
CA ILE A 126 21.40 -11.82 -27.42
C ILE A 126 19.87 -11.92 -27.48
N GLN A 127 19.18 -11.74 -26.34
CA GLN A 127 17.73 -11.96 -26.25
C GLN A 127 16.88 -10.72 -26.60
N TYR A 128 17.44 -9.51 -26.48
CA TYR A 128 16.74 -8.24 -26.73
C TYR A 128 17.51 -7.27 -27.65
N GLY A 129 18.59 -7.73 -28.29
CA GLY A 129 19.35 -6.95 -29.25
C GLY A 129 18.83 -7.08 -30.67
N ASP A 130 17.73 -6.38 -30.97
CA ASP A 130 17.41 -5.79 -32.28
C ASP A 130 16.75 -4.41 -32.05
#